data_AF-A0A914X8I3-F1
#
_entry.id   AF-A0A914X8I3-F1
#
_cell.length_a   1.000
_cell.length_b   1.000
_cell.length_c   1.000
_cell.angle_alpha   90.00
_cell.angle_beta   90.00
_cell.angle_gamma   90.00
#
_symmetry.space_group_name_H-M   'P 1'
#
loop_
_entity.id
_entity.type
_entity.pdbx_description
1 polymer ?
#
loop_
_entity_poly.entity_id
_entity_poly.type
_entity_poly.pdbx_seq_one_letter_code
_entity_poly.pdbx_strand_id
1 'polypeptide(L)'
;MAAAVQRIKLACGICDADSDGVHFGAESCAACAAFFRRSVALGKKYSCRREGACLTNKSLRCICRACRFKKCVLNGMDSTLVQLARDDNRTKLKQPQPLEQPDAAEKIEIPISSISPSKAAQKSELINKMLLAYKQLLHNRTVTYCSNSLMSMLINDDDSMEQVVNNHEVIFCF
;
A
#
# COMPACT_ATOMS: atom_id res chain seq x y z
N MET A 1 -13.82 -35.71 -26.71
CA MET A 1 -12.56 -35.30 -26.05
C MET A 1 -12.38 -33.81 -26.30
N ALA A 2 -12.39 -32.97 -25.27
CA ALA A 2 -12.15 -31.53 -25.43
C ALA A 2 -10.63 -31.31 -25.49
N ALA A 3 -10.11 -30.88 -26.64
CA ALA A 3 -8.73 -30.42 -26.74
C ALA A 3 -8.60 -29.15 -25.88
N ALA A 4 -7.74 -29.20 -24.86
CA ALA A 4 -7.38 -28.02 -24.10
C ALA A 4 -6.65 -27.06 -25.05
N VAL A 5 -7.29 -25.95 -25.41
CA VAL A 5 -6.63 -24.87 -26.14
C VAL A 5 -5.59 -24.28 -25.19
N GLN A 6 -4.33 -24.66 -25.36
CA GLN A 6 -3.22 -24.04 -24.65
C GLN A 6 -3.07 -22.62 -25.19
N ARG A 7 -3.54 -21.63 -24.41
CA ARG A 7 -3.26 -20.22 -24.68
C ARG A 7 -1.76 -19.99 -24.55
N ILE A 8 -1.14 -19.52 -25.63
CA ILE A 8 0.24 -19.04 -25.61
C ILE A 8 0.28 -17.86 -24.63
N LYS A 9 1.02 -18.02 -23.53
CA LYS A 9 1.27 -16.92 -22.59
C LYS A 9 2.46 -16.10 -23.07
N LEU A 10 2.25 -14.81 -23.23
CA LEU A 10 3.34 -13.86 -23.51
C LEU A 10 4.24 -13.69 -22.28
N ALA A 11 5.50 -13.34 -22.51
CA ALA A 11 6.45 -13.04 -21.44
C ALA A 11 6.45 -11.54 -21.10
N CYS A 12 6.62 -11.22 -19.83
CA CYS A 12 6.74 -9.84 -19.35
C CYS A 12 8.06 -9.23 -19.82
N GLY A 13 8.03 -8.13 -20.59
CA GLY A 13 9.23 -7.46 -21.12
C GLY A 13 10.19 -6.90 -20.05
N ILE A 14 9.75 -6.85 -18.79
CA ILE A 14 10.54 -6.33 -17.66
C ILE A 14 11.28 -7.46 -16.92
N CYS A 15 10.61 -8.57 -16.62
CA CYS A 15 11.15 -9.60 -15.72
C CYS A 15 10.98 -11.04 -16.20
N ASP A 16 10.51 -11.24 -17.43
CA ASP A 16 10.42 -12.54 -18.11
C ASP A 16 9.50 -13.57 -17.43
N ALA A 17 8.74 -13.14 -16.41
CA ALA A 17 7.62 -13.92 -15.87
C ALA A 17 6.44 -13.89 -16.85
N ASP A 18 5.47 -14.81 -16.68
CA ASP A 18 4.20 -14.79 -17.41
C ASP A 18 3.57 -13.39 -17.40
N SER A 19 3.33 -12.84 -18.59
CA SER A 19 2.54 -11.63 -18.81
C SER A 19 1.06 -11.96 -18.60
N ASP A 20 0.34 -11.04 -17.96
CA ASP A 20 -1.12 -11.03 -17.92
C ASP A 20 -1.73 -10.02 -18.91
N GLY A 21 -0.88 -9.35 -19.70
CA GLY A 21 -1.26 -8.49 -20.82
C GLY A 21 -0.52 -7.15 -20.84
N VAL A 22 -1.06 -6.20 -21.61
CA VAL A 22 -0.53 -4.83 -21.71
C VAL A 22 -0.93 -4.00 -20.48
N HIS A 23 0.06 -3.46 -19.77
CA HIS A 23 -0.15 -2.50 -18.69
C HIS A 23 0.66 -1.24 -18.96
N PHE A 24 0.00 -0.08 -18.89
CA PHE A 24 0.63 1.22 -19.12
C PHE A 24 1.40 1.32 -20.44
N GLY A 25 0.97 0.62 -21.49
CA GLY A 25 1.60 0.66 -22.81
C GLY A 25 2.60 -0.46 -23.12
N ALA A 26 2.88 -1.37 -22.18
CA ALA A 26 3.82 -2.48 -22.41
C ALA A 26 3.30 -3.84 -21.90
N GLU A 27 3.62 -4.91 -22.63
CA GLU A 27 3.41 -6.30 -22.20
C GLU A 27 4.17 -6.59 -20.90
N SER A 28 3.44 -6.86 -19.82
CA SER A 28 4.05 -7.03 -18.50
C SER A 28 3.20 -7.88 -17.56
N CYS A 29 3.83 -8.34 -16.48
CA CYS A 29 3.12 -9.05 -15.41
C CYS A 29 2.55 -8.07 -14.38
N ALA A 30 1.47 -8.48 -13.70
CA ALA A 30 0.80 -7.74 -12.63
C ALA A 30 1.74 -7.10 -11.60
N ALA A 31 2.81 -7.81 -11.21
CA ALA A 31 3.76 -7.31 -10.23
C ALA A 31 4.65 -6.17 -10.77
N CYS A 32 4.99 -6.16 -12.06
CA CYS A 32 5.70 -5.06 -12.70
C CYS A 32 4.77 -3.88 -12.96
N ALA A 33 3.53 -4.12 -13.38
CA ALA A 33 2.51 -3.10 -13.48
C ALA A 33 2.26 -2.39 -12.13
N ALA A 34 2.08 -3.15 -11.05
CA ALA A 34 1.88 -2.59 -9.72
C ALA A 34 3.11 -1.85 -9.18
N PHE A 35 4.32 -2.33 -9.51
CA PHE A 35 5.56 -1.63 -9.19
C PHE A 35 5.61 -0.27 -9.90
N PHE A 36 5.42 -0.26 -11.22
CA PHE A 36 5.44 0.96 -12.03
C PHE A 36 4.42 1.99 -11.55
N ARG A 37 3.16 1.57 -11.36
CA ARG A 37 2.09 2.44 -10.83
C ARG A 37 2.48 3.10 -9.51
N ARG A 38 3.01 2.34 -8.54
CA ARG A 38 3.44 2.89 -7.25
C ARG A 38 4.64 3.82 -7.39
N SER A 39 5.59 3.49 -8.25
CA SER A 39 6.78 4.32 -8.49
C SER A 39 6.38 5.69 -9.07
N VAL A 40 5.47 5.70 -10.04
CA VAL A 40 4.97 6.94 -10.67
C VAL A 40 4.08 7.72 -9.69
N ALA A 41 3.05 7.09 -9.11
CA ALA A 41 2.09 7.77 -8.24
C ALA A 41 2.74 8.41 -7.01
N LEU A 42 3.81 7.82 -6.47
CA LEU A 42 4.53 8.35 -5.32
C LEU A 42 5.80 9.13 -5.71
N GLY A 43 6.02 9.39 -7.00
CA GLY A 43 7.21 10.09 -7.49
C GLY A 43 8.54 9.48 -7.01
N LYS A 44 8.63 8.16 -6.89
CA LYS A 44 9.79 7.50 -6.31
C LYS A 44 11.01 7.66 -7.20
N LYS A 45 12.08 8.23 -6.65
CA LYS A 45 13.40 8.27 -7.24
C LYS A 45 14.24 7.12 -6.68
N TYR A 46 14.86 6.34 -7.55
CA TYR A 46 15.70 5.21 -7.16
C TYR A 46 17.13 5.43 -7.65
N SER A 47 18.11 5.06 -6.83
CA SER A 47 19.52 5.02 -7.22
C SER A 47 20.00 3.57 -7.33
N CYS A 48 20.81 3.27 -8.35
CA CYS A 48 21.47 1.98 -8.48
C CYS A 48 22.76 1.98 -7.65
N ARG A 49 23.03 0.89 -6.93
CA ARG A 49 24.30 0.72 -6.18
C ARG A 49 25.41 0.03 -7.00
N ARG A 50 25.16 -0.18 -8.28
CA ARG A 50 26.05 -0.83 -9.27
C ARG A 50 26.06 0.04 -10.53
N GLU A 51 26.40 -0.52 -11.68
CA GLU A 51 26.56 0.17 -12.96
C GLU A 51 25.25 0.47 -13.72
N GLY A 52 24.08 0.39 -13.07
CA GLY A 52 22.81 0.70 -13.72
C GLY A 52 22.32 -0.33 -14.76
N ALA A 53 22.95 -1.52 -14.81
CA ALA A 53 22.63 -2.63 -15.71
C ALA A 53 22.25 -3.93 -14.96
N CYS A 54 21.56 -3.81 -13.81
CA CYS A 54 21.20 -4.96 -13.00
C CYS A 54 20.21 -5.89 -13.73
N LEU A 55 20.48 -7.19 -13.73
CA LEU A 55 19.56 -8.20 -14.26
C LEU A 55 18.21 -8.14 -13.54
N THR A 56 17.13 -8.06 -14.32
CA THR A 56 15.74 -8.03 -13.83
C THR A 56 15.02 -9.22 -14.43
N ASN A 57 14.89 -10.29 -13.65
CA ASN A 57 14.11 -11.49 -13.98
C ASN A 57 13.13 -11.81 -12.83
N LYS A 58 12.31 -12.87 -12.95
CA LYS A 58 11.28 -13.23 -11.96
C LYS A 58 11.81 -13.30 -10.52
N SER A 59 12.99 -13.88 -10.32
CA SER A 59 13.61 -14.07 -9.00
C SER A 59 14.37 -12.84 -8.49
N LEU A 60 14.96 -12.05 -9.40
CA LEU A 60 15.90 -10.98 -9.07
C LEU A 60 15.30 -9.57 -9.20
N ARG A 61 14.06 -9.43 -9.68
CA ARG A 61 13.38 -8.12 -9.86
C ARG A 61 13.24 -7.29 -8.59
N CYS A 62 13.46 -7.86 -7.41
CA CYS A 62 13.43 -7.13 -6.14
C CYS A 62 14.79 -6.55 -5.74
N ILE A 63 15.90 -6.98 -6.36
CA ILE A 63 17.26 -6.60 -5.98
C ILE A 63 17.54 -5.12 -6.27
N CYS A 64 17.19 -4.63 -7.46
CA CYS A 64 17.49 -3.26 -7.85
C CYS A 64 16.26 -2.54 -8.42
N ARG A 65 15.65 -1.71 -7.57
CA ARG A 65 14.47 -0.88 -7.95
C ARG A 65 14.80 0.10 -9.07
N ALA A 66 16.00 0.68 -9.06
CA ALA A 66 16.43 1.62 -10.10
C ALA A 66 16.47 0.98 -11.49
N CYS A 67 17.14 -0.17 -11.63
CA CYS A 67 17.22 -0.86 -12.92
C CYS A 67 15.87 -1.45 -13.35
N ARG A 68 15.07 -1.94 -12.39
CA ARG A 68 13.70 -2.38 -12.71
C ARG A 68 12.86 -1.24 -13.27
N PHE A 69 12.87 -0.08 -12.62
CA PHE A 69 12.11 1.08 -13.08
C PHE A 69 12.63 1.60 -14.42
N LYS A 70 13.95 1.68 -14.59
CA LYS A 70 14.58 1.99 -15.89
C LYS A 70 14.09 1.03 -16.97
N LYS A 71 14.06 -0.28 -16.70
CA LYS A 71 13.59 -1.30 -17.65
C LYS A 71 12.09 -1.15 -17.96
N CYS A 72 11.25 -0.76 -17.01
CA CYS A 72 9.85 -0.42 -17.27
C CYS A 72 9.72 0.68 -18.33
N VAL A 73 10.41 1.80 -18.14
CA VAL A 73 10.36 2.95 -19.06
C VAL A 73 10.93 2.57 -20.43
N LEU A 74 12.06 1.86 -20.46
CA LEU A 74 12.68 1.41 -21.72
C LEU A 74 11.81 0.43 -22.52
N ASN A 75 10.95 -0.34 -21.86
CA ASN A 75 9.99 -1.24 -22.51
C ASN A 75 8.68 -0.53 -22.92
N GLY A 76 8.59 0.80 -22.76
CA GLY A 76 7.43 1.58 -23.20
C GLY A 76 6.31 1.70 -22.16
N MET A 77 6.58 1.48 -20.87
CA MET A 77 5.62 1.86 -19.84
C MET A 77 5.53 3.38 -19.70
N ASP A 78 4.35 3.93 -19.95
CA ASP A 78 4.07 5.37 -19.93
C ASP A 78 3.47 5.81 -18.58
N SER A 79 4.14 6.77 -17.94
CA SER A 79 3.68 7.38 -16.69
C SER A 79 2.41 8.21 -16.83
N THR A 80 2.09 8.72 -18.02
CA THR A 80 0.86 9.50 -18.26
C THR A 80 -0.40 8.65 -18.10
N LEU A 81 -0.29 7.33 -18.31
CA LEU A 81 -1.36 6.36 -18.13
C LEU A 81 -1.60 5.99 -16.66
N VAL A 82 -0.81 6.53 -15.72
CA VAL A 82 -0.99 6.36 -14.29
C VAL A 82 -1.84 7.50 -13.74
N GLN A 83 -3.05 7.20 -13.29
CA GLN A 83 -3.91 8.15 -12.58
C GLN A 83 -3.28 8.53 -11.23
N LEU A 84 -2.96 9.82 -11.05
CA LEU A 84 -2.30 10.36 -9.85
C LEU A 84 -3.30 10.74 -8.74
N ALA A 85 -4.48 11.20 -9.12
CA ALA A 85 -5.57 11.49 -8.20
C ALA A 85 -6.54 10.31 -8.15
N ARG A 86 -7.10 10.03 -6.97
CA ARG A 86 -8.37 9.32 -6.92
C ARG A 86 -9.41 10.33 -7.38
N ASP A 87 -10.17 10.01 -8.41
CA ASP A 87 -11.37 10.77 -8.72
C ASP A 87 -12.26 10.71 -7.47
N ASP A 88 -12.35 11.83 -6.75
CA ASP A 88 -13.39 12.01 -5.75
C ASP A 88 -14.71 12.08 -6.50
N ASN A 89 -15.28 10.92 -6.78
CA ASN A 89 -16.61 10.75 -7.38
C ASN A 89 -17.73 11.18 -6.40
N ARG A 90 -17.47 12.15 -5.52
CA ARG A 90 -18.44 12.76 -4.60
C ARG A 90 -19.18 13.95 -5.21
N THR A 91 -18.83 14.43 -6.41
CA THR A 91 -19.44 15.64 -6.99
C THR A 91 -19.91 15.50 -8.45
N LYS A 92 -20.27 14.30 -8.90
CA LYS A 92 -21.15 14.16 -10.09
C LYS A 92 -22.63 14.12 -9.70
N LEU A 93 -23.07 15.08 -8.90
CA LEU A 93 -24.45 15.56 -8.98
C LEU A 93 -24.44 16.66 -10.04
N LYS A 94 -25.16 16.45 -11.14
CA LYS A 94 -25.38 17.43 -12.20
C LYS A 94 -25.70 18.79 -11.58
N GLN A 95 -24.99 19.84 -11.97
CA GLN A 95 -25.38 21.23 -11.68
C GLN A 95 -26.80 21.48 -12.20
N PRO A 96 -27.76 21.86 -11.35
CA PRO A 96 -28.95 22.57 -11.79
C PRO A 96 -28.62 24.07 -11.86
N GLN A 97 -29.10 24.73 -12.92
CA GLN A 97 -28.93 26.17 -13.13
C GLN A 97 -29.62 27.00 -12.02
N PRO A 98 -29.19 28.25 -11.78
CA PRO A 98 -29.69 29.08 -10.69
C PRO A 98 -31.17 29.42 -10.88
N LEU A 99 -31.99 29.10 -9.87
CA LEU A 99 -33.32 29.67 -9.70
C LEU A 99 -33.35 30.42 -8.36
N GLU A 100 -34.00 31.57 -8.42
CA GLU A 100 -33.93 32.71 -7.51
C GLU A 100 -34.42 32.43 -6.08
N GLN A 101 -33.89 33.24 -5.15
CA GLN A 101 -34.18 33.20 -3.71
C GLN A 101 -35.65 33.52 -3.41
N PRO A 102 -36.20 32.97 -2.32
CA PRO A 102 -36.67 33.91 -1.30
C PRO A 102 -36.35 33.50 0.14
N ASP A 103 -36.43 34.54 0.95
CA ASP A 103 -36.12 34.66 2.37
C ASP A 103 -37.06 33.85 3.27
N ALA A 104 -36.50 33.30 4.36
CA ALA A 104 -36.99 33.44 5.74
C ALA A 104 -36.42 32.33 6.63
N ALA A 105 -36.08 32.73 7.85
CA ALA A 105 -35.38 31.97 8.87
C ALA A 105 -36.23 30.86 9.50
N GLU A 106 -35.56 29.77 9.93
CA GLU A 106 -35.90 29.14 11.20
C GLU A 106 -34.66 28.45 11.81
N LYS A 107 -34.24 28.94 12.99
CA LYS A 107 -33.28 28.26 13.86
C LYS A 107 -34.05 27.22 14.67
N ILE A 108 -33.71 25.95 14.53
CA ILE A 108 -34.10 24.92 15.49
C ILE A 108 -32.88 24.57 16.33
N GLU A 109 -32.86 25.08 17.55
CA GLU A 109 -31.97 24.62 18.63
C GLU A 109 -32.52 23.28 19.15
N ILE A 110 -31.72 22.21 19.07
CA ILE A 110 -32.05 20.94 19.71
C ILE A 110 -31.32 20.88 21.06
N PRO A 111 -32.05 20.72 22.19
CA PRO A 111 -31.44 20.66 23.52
C PRO A 111 -30.63 19.38 23.74
N ILE A 112 -29.36 19.52 24.13
CA ILE A 112 -28.55 18.41 24.66
C ILE A 112 -28.94 18.22 26.12
N SER A 113 -29.93 17.38 26.40
CA SER A 113 -30.14 16.86 27.75
C SER A 113 -30.49 15.39 27.70
N SER A 114 -29.74 14.60 28.47
CA SER A 114 -29.90 13.18 28.80
C SER A 114 -29.38 12.14 27.79
N ILE A 115 -28.07 11.88 27.84
CA ILE A 115 -27.56 10.53 27.57
C ILE A 115 -26.92 10.04 28.87
N SER A 116 -27.63 9.11 29.51
CA SER A 116 -27.20 8.38 30.70
C SER A 116 -26.01 7.44 30.40
N PRO A 117 -25.19 7.07 31.40
CA PRO A 117 -23.85 6.49 31.18
C PRO A 117 -23.79 5.04 30.66
N SER A 118 -24.90 4.42 30.24
CA SER A 118 -24.96 2.95 30.10
C SER A 118 -24.64 2.39 28.70
N LYS A 119 -24.43 3.22 27.67
CA LYS A 119 -24.16 2.75 26.29
C LYS A 119 -22.71 2.90 25.80
N ALA A 120 -21.77 3.24 26.68
CA ALA A 120 -20.34 3.28 26.36
C ALA A 120 -19.67 1.90 26.38
N ALA A 121 -20.28 0.91 27.03
CA ALA A 121 -19.70 -0.42 27.25
C ALA A 121 -19.77 -1.36 26.03
N GLN A 122 -20.61 -1.10 25.04
CA GLN A 122 -20.78 -2.00 23.89
C GLN A 122 -19.88 -1.65 22.69
N LYS A 123 -19.43 -0.39 22.57
CA LYS A 123 -18.45 0.01 21.54
C LYS A 123 -17.02 -0.39 21.90
N SER A 124 -16.75 -0.69 23.16
CA SER A 124 -15.43 -1.08 23.66
C SER A 124 -15.08 -2.53 23.35
N GLU A 125 -16.06 -3.42 23.17
CA GLU A 125 -15.78 -4.85 23.07
C GLU A 125 -15.08 -5.25 21.75
N LEU A 126 -15.50 -4.68 20.62
CA LEU A 126 -14.84 -4.95 19.33
C LEU A 126 -13.41 -4.38 19.32
N ILE A 127 -13.23 -3.17 19.86
CA ILE A 127 -11.92 -2.50 19.93
C ILE A 127 -10.98 -3.30 20.84
N ASN A 128 -11.48 -3.77 21.98
CA ASN A 128 -10.72 -4.60 22.92
C ASN A 128 -10.33 -5.95 22.28
N LYS A 129 -11.24 -6.58 21.54
CA LYS A 129 -10.95 -7.82 20.78
C LYS A 129 -9.90 -7.60 19.69
N MET A 130 -9.97 -6.50 18.95
CA MET A 130 -8.96 -6.12 17.96
C MET A 130 -7.60 -5.87 18.60
N LEU A 131 -7.56 -5.18 19.74
CA LEU A 131 -6.33 -4.92 20.47
C LEU A 131 -5.69 -6.22 20.98
N LEU A 132 -6.50 -7.16 21.47
CA LEU A 132 -6.02 -8.46 21.93
C LEU A 132 -5.41 -9.28 20.76
N ALA A 133 -6.12 -9.32 19.62
CA ALA A 133 -5.63 -9.98 18.41
C ALA A 133 -4.32 -9.38 17.91
N TYR A 134 -4.19 -8.05 17.94
CA TYR A 134 -2.96 -7.35 17.57
C TYR A 134 -1.79 -7.73 18.49
N LYS A 135 -2.01 -7.76 19.81
CA LYS A 135 -0.99 -8.20 20.79
C LYS A 135 -0.56 -9.65 20.53
N GLN A 136 -1.49 -10.54 20.21
CA GLN A 136 -1.20 -11.93 19.89
C GLN A 136 -0.33 -12.06 18.62
N LEU A 137 -0.61 -11.27 17.59
CA LEU A 137 0.19 -11.24 16.36
C LEU A 137 1.62 -10.75 16.62
N LEU A 138 1.78 -9.73 17.46
CA LEU A 138 3.11 -9.25 17.88
C LEU A 138 3.86 -10.33 18.65
N HIS A 139 3.20 -11.03 19.58
CA HIS A 139 3.82 -12.13 20.33
C HIS A 139 4.24 -13.28 19.40
N ASN A 140 3.36 -13.71 18.49
CA ASN A 140 3.68 -14.75 17.50
C ASN A 140 4.83 -14.33 16.59
N ARG A 141 4.92 -13.04 16.23
CA ARG A 141 6.08 -12.50 15.53
C ARG A 141 7.35 -12.63 16.37
N THR A 142 7.34 -12.24 17.65
CA THR A 142 8.51 -12.39 18.51
C THR A 142 8.94 -13.85 18.67
N VAL A 143 7.99 -14.76 18.92
CA VAL A 143 8.28 -16.19 19.11
C VAL A 143 8.80 -16.86 17.84
N THR A 144 8.21 -16.58 16.68
CA THR A 144 8.71 -17.11 15.39
C THR A 144 10.13 -16.64 15.06
N TYR A 145 10.48 -15.42 15.48
CA TYR A 145 11.84 -14.90 15.31
C TYR A 145 12.83 -15.44 16.37
N CYS A 146 12.40 -15.73 17.60
CA CYS A 146 13.23 -16.41 18.60
C CYS A 146 13.38 -17.93 18.39
N SER A 147 12.46 -18.56 17.65
CA SER A 147 12.54 -19.99 17.30
C SER A 147 13.57 -20.28 16.20
N ASN A 148 13.92 -19.27 15.41
CA ASN A 148 14.99 -19.32 14.43
C ASN A 148 16.28 -18.80 15.10
N SER A 149 17.08 -19.72 15.63
CA SER A 149 18.34 -19.51 16.34
C SER A 149 19.46 -18.89 15.47
N LEU A 150 19.25 -17.69 14.92
CA LEU A 150 20.29 -16.93 14.22
C LEU A 150 20.22 -15.41 14.43
N MET A 151 19.49 -14.92 15.43
CA MET A 151 19.47 -13.49 15.77
C MET A 151 19.58 -13.22 17.27
N SER A 152 20.48 -13.95 17.94
CA SER A 152 20.83 -13.73 19.35
C SER A 152 22.13 -12.92 19.54
N MET A 153 22.66 -12.26 18.50
CA MET A 153 23.94 -11.55 18.59
C MET A 153 23.83 -10.02 18.50
N LEU A 154 22.80 -9.38 19.05
CA LEU A 154 22.77 -7.91 19.15
C LEU A 154 22.11 -7.33 20.41
N ILE A 155 22.07 -8.02 21.54
CA ILE A 155 21.78 -7.36 22.83
C ILE A 155 22.61 -8.05 23.92
N ASN A 156 23.85 -7.58 24.09
CA ASN A 156 24.61 -7.74 25.32
C ASN A 156 24.83 -6.36 25.93
N ASP A 157 24.44 -6.30 27.20
CA ASP A 157 24.90 -5.45 28.31
C ASP A 157 24.44 -3.98 28.43
N ASP A 158 23.79 -3.74 29.58
CA ASP A 158 23.64 -2.51 30.36
C ASP A 158 23.25 -1.20 29.65
N ASP A 159 21.97 -0.81 29.75
CA ASP A 159 21.52 0.20 30.72
C ASP A 159 19.99 0.44 30.56
N SER A 160 19.37 0.70 31.70
CA SER A 160 18.03 1.22 31.98
C SER A 160 17.41 2.08 30.86
N MET A 161 16.18 1.79 30.42
CA MET A 161 15.43 2.72 29.55
C MET A 161 13.92 2.63 29.75
N GLU A 162 13.49 3.20 30.87
CA GLU A 162 12.25 3.96 30.93
C GLU A 162 12.42 5.20 30.00
N GLN A 163 11.39 5.49 29.19
CA GLN A 163 11.24 6.68 28.31
C GLN A 163 11.85 6.65 26.90
N VAL A 164 11.06 6.24 25.88
CA VAL A 164 10.88 7.05 24.65
C VAL A 164 9.47 6.78 24.06
N VAL A 165 8.46 7.42 24.65
CA VAL A 165 7.39 8.00 23.81
C VAL A 165 7.99 9.23 23.14
N ASN A 166 7.72 9.41 21.85
CA ASN A 166 8.21 10.46 20.94
C ASN A 166 9.43 10.08 20.09
N ASN A 167 9.19 9.38 18.99
CA ASN A 167 9.38 10.01 17.68
C ASN A 167 8.79 9.14 16.57
N HIS A 168 8.07 9.81 15.69
CA HIS A 168 7.45 9.27 14.49
C HIS A 168 8.53 8.97 13.45
N GLU A 169 9.02 7.73 13.40
CA GLU A 169 9.60 7.17 12.17
C GLU A 169 9.54 5.64 12.19
N VAL A 170 8.53 5.11 11.50
CA VAL A 170 8.44 3.67 11.21
C VAL A 170 9.47 3.36 10.14
N ILE A 171 10.69 3.04 10.55
CA ILE A 171 11.68 2.42 9.68
C ILE A 171 11.21 0.98 9.44
N PHE A 172 10.61 0.74 8.28
CA PHE A 172 10.52 -0.60 7.70
C PHE A 172 11.96 -1.07 7.44
N CYS A 173 12.41 -2.06 8.21
CA CYS A 173 13.67 -2.76 7.94
C CYS A 173 13.65 -3.36 6.53
N PHE A 174 14.78 -3.18 5.83
CA PHE A 174 15.14 -3.83 4.58
C PHE A 174 15.35 -5.33 4.77
#